data_AF-A0A0F9BIQ0-F1
#
_entry.id   AF-A0A0F9BIQ0-F1
#
_cell.length_a   1.000
_cell.length_b   1.000
_cell.length_c   1.000
_cell.angle_alpha   90.00
_cell.angle_beta   90.00
_cell.angle_gamma   90.00
#
_symmetry.space_group_name_H-M   'P 1'
#
loop_
_entity.id
_entity.type
_entity.pdbx_description
1 polymer ?
#
loop_
_entity_poly.entity_id
_entity_poly.type
_entity_poly.pdbx_seq_one_letter_code
_entity_poly.pdbx_strand_id
1 'polypeptide(L)' 'MGYKPRHRRVTVYWKDSAVQGGWNEEHELTGLADIATTGYVVKRTPEAITVAGSVSEGDMFGEAITIPMVCVRRIERLR' A
#
# COMPACT_ATOMS: atom_id res chain seq x y z
N MET A 1 -18.27 14.31 14.45
CA MET A 1 -18.74 13.23 13.56
C MET A 1 -17.58 12.85 12.66
N GLY A 2 -17.09 11.60 12.72
CA GLY A 2 -15.99 11.16 11.85
C GLY A 2 -16.46 10.92 10.43
N TYR A 3 -15.74 11.44 9.44
CA TYR A 3 -15.96 11.09 8.04
C TYR A 3 -15.79 9.58 7.85
N LYS A 4 -16.74 8.93 7.17
CA LYS A 4 -16.69 7.50 6.86
C LYS A 4 -16.26 7.33 5.39
N PRO A 5 -15.02 6.87 5.12
CA PRO A 5 -14.54 6.71 3.76
C PRO A 5 -15.41 5.72 2.97
N ARG A 6 -15.75 6.07 1.73
CA ARG A 6 -16.48 5.19 0.80
C ARG A 6 -15.56 4.18 0.12
N HIS A 7 -14.26 4.40 0.20
CA HIS A 7 -13.23 3.57 -0.44
C HIS A 7 -13.07 2.23 0.28
N ARG A 8 -12.75 1.19 -0.51
CA ARG A 8 -12.49 -0.15 0.03
C ARG A 8 -11.17 -0.15 0.80
N ARG A 9 -11.21 -0.56 2.06
CA ARG A 9 -9.99 -0.76 2.87
C ARG A 9 -9.41 -2.15 2.60
N VAL A 10 -8.10 -2.22 2.36
CA VAL A 10 -7.39 -3.46 2.04
C VAL A 10 -6.03 -3.51 2.71
N THR A 11 -5.52 -4.73 2.88
CA THR A 11 -4.09 -4.99 3.08
C THR A 11 -3.54 -5.64 1.83
N VAL A 12 -2.53 -5.02 1.21
CA VAL A 12 -1.81 -5.54 0.05
C VAL A 12 -0.48 -6.10 0.52
N TYR A 13 -0.26 -7.38 0.27
CA TYR A 13 1.01 -8.07 0.51
C TYR A 13 1.77 -8.13 -0.80
N TRP A 14 3.00 -7.62 -0.84
CA TRP A 14 3.78 -7.47 -2.06
C TRP A 14 5.29 -7.51 -1.79
N LYS A 15 6.07 -7.74 -2.84
CA LYS A 15 7.53 -7.69 -2.77
C LYS A 15 8.03 -6.31 -3.17
N ASP A 16 8.88 -5.71 -2.35
CA ASP A 16 9.53 -4.43 -2.63
C ASP A 16 11.05 -4.60 -2.62
N SER A 17 11.74 -4.02 -3.61
CA SER A 17 13.20 -3.93 -3.64
C SER A 17 13.75 -2.75 -2.84
N ALA A 18 12.90 -1.77 -2.51
CA ALA A 18 13.32 -0.48 -1.94
C ALA A 18 13.11 -0.37 -0.43
N VAL A 19 12.28 -1.21 0.18
CA VAL A 19 11.91 -1.09 1.59
C VAL A 19 12.48 -2.24 2.40
N GLN A 20 13.50 -1.94 3.22
CA GLN A 20 13.89 -2.77 4.35
C GLN A 20 13.65 -1.95 5.62
N GLY A 21 12.96 -2.53 6.60
CA GLY A 21 12.60 -1.81 7.81
C GLY A 21 13.84 -1.38 8.58
N GLY A 22 13.83 -0.17 9.15
CA GLY A 22 14.91 0.37 9.97
C GLY A 22 15.94 1.20 9.21
N TRP A 23 16.91 1.72 9.97
CA TRP A 23 18.12 2.32 9.40
C TRP A 23 19.07 1.18 9.08
N ASN A 24 19.27 0.91 7.80
CA ASN A 24 20.14 -0.17 7.32
C ASN A 24 21.37 0.44 6.64
N GLU A 25 22.53 -0.15 6.86
CA GLU A 25 23.73 0.14 6.06
C GLU A 25 23.62 -0.54 4.69
N GLU A 26 24.36 -0.05 3.70
CA GLU A 26 24.27 -0.54 2.30
C GLU A 26 24.52 -2.05 2.20
N HIS A 27 25.42 -2.59 3.02
CA HIS A 27 25.76 -4.01 3.03
C HIS A 27 24.67 -4.89 3.68
N GLU A 28 23.71 -4.31 4.39
CA GLU A 28 22.58 -4.98 5.03
C GLU A 28 21.37 -5.08 4.11
N LEU A 29 21.42 -4.48 2.91
CA LEU A 29 20.35 -4.51 1.92
C LEU A 29 20.22 -5.91 1.29
N THR A 30 19.40 -6.76 1.91
CA THR A 30 19.15 -8.17 1.53
C THR A 30 18.27 -8.42 0.28
N GLY A 31 18.08 -7.45 -0.61
CA GLY A 31 17.24 -7.60 -1.82
C GLY A 31 15.72 -7.43 -1.56
N LEU A 32 14.87 -8.29 -2.15
CA LEU A 32 13.41 -8.15 -2.14
C LEU A 32 12.77 -8.48 -0.77
N ALA A 33 12.16 -7.48 -0.13
CA ALA A 33 11.44 -7.61 1.13
C ALA A 33 9.96 -7.95 0.94
N ASP A 34 9.38 -8.69 1.91
CA ASP A 34 7.92 -8.87 2.02
C ASP A 34 7.31 -7.70 2.77
N ILE A 35 6.46 -6.93 2.07
CA ILE A 35 5.81 -5.74 2.61
C ILE A 35 4.30 -5.97 2.69
N ALA A 36 3.70 -5.44 3.75
CA ALA A 36 2.25 -5.34 3.90
C ALA A 36 1.84 -3.88 4.00
N THR A 37 1.09 -3.39 3.01
CA THR A 37 0.54 -2.03 3.00
C THR A 37 -0.95 -2.09 3.29
N THR A 38 -1.39 -1.41 4.35
CA THR A 38 -2.82 -1.31 4.68
C THR A 38 -3.32 0.10 4.43
N GLY A 39 -4.44 0.22 3.72
CA GLY A 39 -5.04 1.52 3.43
C GLY A 39 -6.29 1.41 2.58
N TYR A 40 -6.67 2.51 1.94
CA TYR A 40 -7.85 2.63 1.10
C TYR A 40 -7.48 2.57 -0.37
N VAL A 41 -8.18 1.75 -1.16
CA VAL A 41 -7.96 1.65 -2.61
C VAL A 41 -8.45 2.94 -3.26
N VAL A 42 -7.51 3.71 -3.80
CA VAL A 42 -7.78 4.94 -4.55
C VAL A 42 -8.03 4.63 -6.03
N LYS A 43 -7.18 3.77 -6.59
CA LYS A 43 -7.24 3.38 -8.01
C LYS A 43 -6.78 1.94 -8.17
N ARG A 44 -7.37 1.23 -9.12
CA ARG A 44 -6.93 -0.10 -9.53
C ARG A 44 -7.04 -0.24 -11.04
N THR A 45 -5.96 -0.64 -11.67
CA THR A 45 -5.89 -1.03 -13.08
C THR A 45 -5.42 -2.50 -13.17
N PRO A 46 -5.37 -3.10 -14.36
CA PRO A 46 -4.75 -4.41 -14.54
C PRO A 46 -3.26 -4.44 -14.14
N GLU A 47 -2.57 -3.31 -14.27
CA GLU A 47 -1.11 -3.19 -14.09
C GLU A 47 -0.72 -2.76 -12.68
N ALA A 48 -1.57 -2.03 -11.95
CA ALA A 48 -1.23 -1.50 -10.64
C ALA A 48 -2.44 -1.31 -9.71
N ILE A 49 -2.15 -1.24 -8.40
CA ILE A 49 -3.08 -0.82 -7.35
C ILE A 49 -2.48 0.35 -6.56
N THR A 50 -3.26 1.42 -6.38
CA THR A 50 -2.87 2.57 -5.56
C THR A 50 -3.64 2.56 -4.25
N VAL A 51 -2.91 2.60 -3.14
CA VAL A 51 -3.44 2.53 -1.78
C VAL A 51 -3.00 3.75 -0.99
N ALA A 52 -3.95 4.48 -0.38
CA ALA A 52 -3.67 5.61 0.50
C ALA A 52 -3.82 5.22 1.97
N GLY A 53 -2.91 5.70 2.83
CA GLY A 53 -2.94 5.41 4.27
C GLY A 53 -4.14 6.03 4.99
N SER A 54 -4.63 7.17 4.50
CA SER A 54 -5.78 7.90 5.06
C SER A 54 -6.63 8.55 3.96
N VAL A 55 -7.90 8.79 4.30
CA VAL A 55 -8.86 9.54 3.47
C VAL A 55 -9.57 10.54 4.38
N SER A 56 -9.64 11.81 3.95
CA SER A 56 -10.43 12.84 4.62
C SER A 56 -11.62 13.30 3.77
N GLU A 57 -12.36 14.28 4.27
CA GLU A 57 -13.50 14.87 3.57
C GLU A 57 -13.10 15.38 2.17
N GLY A 58 -14.01 15.24 1.20
CA GLY A 58 -13.77 15.62 -0.19
C GLY A 58 -12.88 14.67 -1.00
N ASP A 59 -12.70 13.42 -0.54
CA ASP A 59 -11.82 12.42 -1.19
C ASP A 59 -10.37 12.91 -1.31
N MET A 60 -9.90 13.68 -0.31
CA MET A 60 -8.48 13.97 -0.19
C MET A 60 -7.77 12.76 0.44
N PHE A 61 -6.71 12.32 -0.22
CA PHE A 61 -5.92 11.17 0.19
C PHE A 61 -4.63 11.65 0.86
N GLY A 62 -4.26 10.99 1.96
CA GLY A 62 -2.91 11.14 2.52
C GLY A 62 -1.86 10.48 1.63
N GLU A 63 -0.72 10.14 2.22
CA GLU A 63 0.33 9.41 1.51
C GLU A 63 -0.23 8.16 0.82
N ALA A 64 0.10 8.02 -0.47
CA ALA A 64 -0.38 6.94 -1.31
C ALA A 64 0.79 6.26 -1.99
N ILE A 65 0.72 4.93 -2.05
CA ILE A 65 1.68 4.10 -2.75
C ILE A 65 1.00 3.42 -3.93
N THR A 66 1.67 3.41 -5.07
CA THR A 66 1.23 2.66 -6.25
C THR A 66 2.09 1.42 -6.39
N ILE A 67 1.46 0.26 -6.28
CA ILE A 67 2.10 -1.04 -6.28
C ILE A 67 1.81 -1.73 -7.62
N PRO A 68 2.82 -2.06 -8.43
CA PRO A 68 2.63 -2.87 -9.63
C PRO A 68 2.02 -4.23 -9.28
N MET A 69 1.00 -4.65 -10.03
CA MET A 69 0.30 -5.92 -9.79
C MET A 69 1.24 -7.13 -9.89
N VAL A 70 2.33 -7.03 -10.67
CA VAL A 70 3.37 -8.06 -10.75
C VAL A 70 4.13 -8.27 -9.43
N CYS A 71 4.17 -7.27 -8.56
CA CYS A 71 4.78 -7.35 -7.23
C CYS A 71 3.80 -7.87 -6.17
N VAL A 72 2.50 -7.80 -6.45
CA VAL A 72 1.44 -8.18 -5.50
C VAL A 72 1.36 -9.69 -5.36
N ARG A 73 1.42 -10.16 -4.12
CA ARG A 73 1.26 -11.57 -3.76
C ARG A 73 -0.15 -11.89 -3.29
N ARG A 74 -0.77 -10.98 -2.53
CA ARG A 74 -2.11 -11.17 -1.97
C ARG A 74 -2.77 -9.83 -1.68
N ILE A 75 -4.09 -9.75 -1.87
CA ILE A 75 -4.89 -8.60 -1.45
C ILE A 75 -5.99 -9.11 -0.52
N GLU A 76 -5.98 -8.65 0.72
CA GLU A 76 -6.98 -8.95 1.74
C GLU A 76 -7.92 -7.76 1.91
N ARG A 77 -9.23 -8.00 1.85
CA ARG A 77 -10.24 -6.95 2.07
C ARG A 77 -10.58 -6.87 3.54
N LEU A 78 -10.51 -5.68 4.11
CA LEU A 78 -10.89 -5.43 5.50
C LEU A 78 -12.36 -5.02 5.56
N ARG A 79 -13.09 -5.60 6.52
CA ARG A 79 -14.52 -5.31 6.77
C ARG A 79 -14.69 -4.09 7.67
#